data_AF-A0A444U792-F1
#
_entry.id   AF-A0A444U792-F1
#
_cell.length_a   1.000
_cell.length_b   1.000
_cell.length_c   1.000
_cell.angle_alpha   90.00
_cell.angle_beta   90.00
_cell.angle_gamma   90.00
#
_symmetry.space_group_name_H-M   'P 1'
#
loop_
_entity.id
_entity.type
_entity.pdbx_description
1 polymer ?
#
loop_
_entity_poly.entity_id
_entity_poly.type
_entity_poly.pdbx_seq_one_letter_code
_entity_poly.pdbx_strand_id
1 'polypeptide(L)'
;MNNLNAGAADEYQSGTLSREDCIYTSCYWKLRVIPADVYLKTFASDRSHMKDSRGEWRMPPPPYPCIETPESKMNINSFISMDPKVGWGEVNTLTEFVKRFGMT
;
A
#
# COMPACT_ATOMS: atom_id res chain seq x y z
N MET A 1 -9.62 -19.78 18.13
CA MET A 1 -8.25 -19.72 17.60
C MET A 1 -8.38 -20.00 16.11
N ASN A 2 -8.51 -18.96 15.28
CA ASN A 2 -8.80 -19.12 13.86
C ASN A 2 -7.47 -19.20 13.11
N ASN A 3 -7.27 -20.36 12.49
CA ASN A 3 -6.12 -20.70 11.68
C ASN A 3 -6.17 -19.84 10.41
N LEU A 4 -5.24 -18.88 10.27
CA LEU A 4 -5.13 -18.08 9.05
C LEU A 4 -4.51 -18.97 7.96
N ASN A 5 -5.28 -19.22 6.91
CA ASN A 5 -4.92 -20.01 5.74
C ASN A 5 -3.64 -19.49 5.10
N ALA A 6 -2.52 -20.19 5.29
CA ALA A 6 -1.22 -19.83 4.76
C ALA A 6 -1.15 -19.88 3.21
N GLY A 7 -1.99 -20.69 2.55
CA GLY A 7 -1.96 -20.89 1.09
C GLY A 7 -2.49 -19.75 0.21
N ALA A 8 -3.14 -18.73 0.78
CA ALA A 8 -3.75 -17.65 -0.02
C ALA A 8 -2.73 -16.60 -0.53
N ALA A 9 -1.60 -16.45 0.15
CA ALA A 9 -0.60 -15.44 -0.20
C ALA A 9 0.16 -15.79 -1.49
N ASP A 10 0.53 -17.07 -1.66
CA ASP A 10 1.27 -17.54 -2.83
C ASP A 10 0.40 -17.56 -4.09
N GLU A 11 -0.89 -17.90 -3.95
CA GLU A 11 -1.87 -17.84 -5.05
C GLU A 11 -2.06 -16.40 -5.55
N TYR A 12 -2.20 -15.42 -4.65
CA TYR A 12 -2.30 -14.01 -5.02
C TYR A 12 -1.04 -13.50 -5.75
N GLN A 13 0.14 -13.92 -5.29
CA GLN A 13 1.42 -13.52 -5.90
C GLN A 13 1.55 -14.01 -7.34
N SER A 14 1.35 -15.32 -7.56
CA SER A 14 1.52 -15.92 -8.89
C SER A 14 0.50 -15.41 -9.91
N GLY A 15 -0.72 -15.10 -9.49
CA GLY A 15 -1.79 -14.60 -10.37
C GLY A 15 -1.78 -13.09 -10.64
N THR A 16 -1.10 -12.28 -9.82
CA THR A 16 -1.26 -10.80 -9.85
C THR A 16 0.07 -10.04 -10.01
N LEU A 17 1.19 -10.63 -9.59
CA LEU A 17 2.50 -9.95 -9.53
C LEU A 17 3.53 -10.62 -10.46
N SER A 18 3.09 -11.19 -11.59
CA SER A 18 3.99 -11.94 -12.47
C SER A 18 4.94 -11.06 -13.26
N ARG A 19 6.22 -11.41 -13.24
CA ARG A 19 7.32 -10.67 -13.89
C ARG A 19 7.14 -10.52 -15.40
N GLU A 20 6.30 -11.34 -16.03
CA GLU A 20 5.98 -11.27 -17.47
C GLU A 20 5.26 -9.98 -17.89
N ASP A 21 4.58 -9.27 -16.97
CA ASP A 21 3.85 -8.05 -17.30
C ASP A 21 4.74 -6.78 -17.35
N CYS A 22 6.01 -6.90 -16.96
CA CYS A 22 6.96 -5.79 -16.93
C CYS A 22 7.89 -5.81 -18.16
N ILE A 23 7.47 -5.11 -19.22
CA ILE A 23 8.21 -4.99 -20.50
C ILE A 23 9.51 -4.16 -20.37
N TYR A 24 9.65 -3.35 -19.30
CA TYR A 24 10.86 -2.54 -19.05
C TYR A 24 11.58 -2.96 -17.76
N THR A 25 12.90 -3.06 -17.83
CA THR A 25 13.84 -3.28 -16.71
C THR A 25 13.79 -2.21 -15.61
N SER A 26 12.99 -1.15 -15.76
CA SER A 26 12.80 -0.09 -14.76
C SER A 26 11.51 -0.23 -13.94
N CYS A 27 10.61 -1.14 -14.31
CA CYS A 27 9.37 -1.38 -13.59
C CYS A 27 9.61 -2.43 -12.49
N TYR A 28 10.41 -2.07 -11.48
CA TYR A 28 10.56 -2.89 -10.28
C TYR A 28 9.44 -2.57 -9.33
N TRP A 29 8.49 -3.50 -9.16
CA TRP A 29 7.52 -3.41 -8.09
C TRP A 29 8.23 -3.28 -6.75
N LYS A 30 7.94 -2.18 -6.07
CA LYS A 30 8.30 -1.96 -4.68
C LYS A 30 7.04 -2.03 -3.84
N LEU A 31 7.14 -2.69 -2.71
CA LEU A 31 6.06 -2.88 -1.77
C LEU A 31 6.47 -2.24 -0.45
N ARG A 32 5.65 -1.32 0.05
CA ARG A 32 5.79 -0.81 1.41
C ARG A 32 4.95 -1.69 2.33
N VAL A 33 5.60 -2.33 3.29
CA VAL A 33 4.98 -3.21 4.28
C VAL A 33 4.89 -2.47 5.60
N ILE A 34 3.66 -2.29 6.10
CA ILE A 34 3.37 -1.53 7.31
C ILE A 34 2.59 -2.43 8.26
N PRO A 35 3.02 -2.57 9.53
CA PRO A 35 2.23 -3.26 10.54
C PRO A 35 0.84 -2.65 10.67
N ALA A 36 -0.19 -3.49 10.76
CA ALA A 36 -1.58 -3.04 10.73
C ALA A 36 -1.89 -2.05 11.87
N ASP A 37 -1.33 -2.25 13.06
CA ASP A 37 -1.54 -1.34 14.19
C ASP A 37 -0.88 0.03 13.96
N VAL A 38 0.29 0.07 13.32
CA VAL A 38 0.93 1.32 12.89
C VAL A 38 0.07 2.02 11.85
N TYR A 39 -0.42 1.30 10.84
CA TYR A 39 -1.28 1.87 9.81
C TYR A 39 -2.55 2.51 10.41
N LEU A 40 -3.25 1.81 11.31
CA LEU A 40 -4.44 2.34 11.98
C LEU A 40 -4.14 3.55 12.87
N LYS A 41 -2.94 3.62 13.47
CA LYS A 41 -2.54 4.75 14.32
C LYS A 41 -2.10 5.98 13.53
N THR A 42 -1.54 5.80 12.34
CA THR A 42 -0.81 6.88 11.65
C THR A 42 -1.38 7.30 10.30
N PHE A 43 -2.22 6.49 9.66
CA PHE A 43 -2.76 6.82 8.34
C PHE A 43 -3.81 7.93 8.40
N ALA A 44 -3.64 8.95 7.55
CA ALA A 44 -4.61 10.03 7.38
C ALA A 44 -4.76 10.43 5.90
N SER A 45 -6.02 10.60 5.47
CA SER A 45 -6.33 11.15 4.14
C SER A 45 -7.62 11.96 4.15
N ASP A 46 -7.49 13.23 3.80
CA ASP A 46 -8.58 14.16 3.52
C ASP A 46 -9.20 13.95 2.12
N ARG A 47 -8.68 12.96 1.37
CA ARG A 47 -9.09 12.59 0.01
C ARG A 47 -8.88 13.69 -1.05
N SER A 48 -8.18 14.77 -0.72
CA SER A 48 -7.94 15.90 -1.65
C SER A 48 -7.27 15.47 -2.96
N HIS A 49 -6.41 14.45 -2.92
CA HIS A 49 -5.75 13.87 -4.10
C HIS A 49 -6.72 13.26 -5.13
N MET A 50 -7.95 12.93 -4.73
CA MET A 50 -9.00 12.41 -5.62
C MET A 50 -9.84 13.51 -6.27
N LYS A 51 -9.56 14.78 -5.97
CA LYS A 51 -10.17 15.91 -6.67
C LYS A 51 -9.38 16.26 -7.93
N ASP A 52 -10.07 16.74 -8.95
CA ASP A 52 -9.42 17.31 -10.13
C ASP A 52 -9.02 18.78 -9.91
N SER A 53 -8.50 19.43 -10.94
CA SER A 53 -8.10 20.85 -10.87
C SER A 53 -9.28 21.81 -10.70
N ARG A 54 -10.51 21.36 -10.89
CA ARG A 54 -11.75 22.12 -10.69
C ARG A 54 -12.35 21.89 -9.30
N GLY A 55 -11.78 20.96 -8.52
CA GLY A 55 -12.27 20.59 -7.19
C GLY A 55 -13.34 19.49 -7.21
N GLU A 56 -13.66 18.95 -8.39
CA GLU A 56 -14.65 17.89 -8.56
C GLU A 56 -14.04 16.52 -8.27
N TRP A 57 -14.88 15.61 -7.78
CA TRP A 57 -14.45 14.25 -7.46
C TRP A 57 -14.20 13.44 -8.73
N ARG A 58 -12.97 12.91 -8.88
CA ARG A 58 -12.64 11.98 -9.98
C ARG A 58 -13.41 10.67 -9.88
N MET A 59 -13.68 10.24 -8.64
CA MET A 59 -14.51 9.09 -8.29
C MET A 59 -15.30 9.44 -7.02
N PRO A 60 -16.54 8.94 -6.86
CA PRO A 60 -17.34 9.23 -5.66
C PRO A 60 -16.60 8.80 -4.39
N PRO A 61 -16.45 9.70 -3.40
CA PRO A 61 -15.75 9.35 -2.17
C PRO A 61 -16.56 8.34 -1.35
N PRO A 62 -15.90 7.50 -0.53
CA PRO A 62 -16.61 6.63 0.39
C PRO A 62 -17.55 7.42 1.33
N PRO A 63 -18.70 6.85 1.73
CA PRO A 63 -19.74 7.59 2.46
C PRO A 63 -19.41 7.85 3.94
N TYR A 64 -18.39 7.19 4.49
CA TYR A 64 -17.91 7.46 5.85
C TYR A 64 -16.99 8.70 5.88
N PRO A 65 -16.79 9.33 7.05
CA PRO A 65 -15.89 10.48 7.21
C PRO A 65 -14.45 10.20 6.77
N CYS A 66 -13.66 11.26 6.53
CA CYS A 66 -12.24 11.09 6.25
C CYS A 66 -11.53 10.39 7.43
N ILE A 67 -10.53 9.58 7.11
CA ILE A 67 -9.67 8.95 8.12
C ILE A 67 -8.62 9.99 8.48
N GLU A 68 -8.60 10.40 9.74
CA GLU A 68 -7.72 11.43 10.29
C GLU A 68 -7.12 10.91 11.59
N THR A 69 -5.92 11.40 11.94
CA THR A 69 -5.30 11.16 13.25
C THR A 69 -5.15 12.51 13.98
N PRO A 70 -4.86 12.52 15.29
CA PRO A 70 -4.56 13.77 16.00
C PRO A 70 -3.38 14.55 15.38
N GLU A 71 -2.45 13.85 14.73
CA GLU A 71 -1.21 14.42 14.18
C GLU A 71 -1.33 14.85 12.72
N SER A 72 -2.29 14.29 11.96
CA SER A 72 -2.41 14.60 10.52
C SER A 72 -3.81 14.39 9.98
N LYS A 73 -4.17 15.22 9.00
CA LYS A 73 -5.35 15.05 8.14
C LYS A 73 -5.01 14.49 6.76
N MET A 74 -3.75 14.55 6.36
CA MET A 74 -3.31 14.16 5.02
C MET A 74 -1.83 13.82 5.02
N ASN A 75 -1.53 12.52 4.95
CA ASN A 75 -0.18 12.00 4.83
C ASN A 75 -0.06 10.83 3.84
N ILE A 76 -1.05 10.62 2.97
CA ILE A 76 -1.08 9.51 2.01
C ILE A 76 0.19 9.43 1.15
N ASN A 77 0.83 10.56 0.82
CA ASN A 77 2.07 10.59 0.04
C ASN A 77 3.23 9.88 0.78
N SER A 78 3.24 9.89 2.10
CA SER A 78 4.23 9.16 2.91
C SER A 78 4.05 7.64 2.85
N PHE A 79 2.82 7.17 2.57
CA PHE A 79 2.49 5.76 2.37
C PHE A 79 2.72 5.32 0.92
N ILE A 80 2.49 6.21 -0.06
CA ILE A 80 2.74 5.95 -1.48
C ILE A 80 4.24 5.98 -1.81
N SER A 81 5.02 6.84 -1.14
CA SER A 81 6.45 6.95 -1.37
C SER A 81 7.16 5.60 -1.18
N MET A 82 8.07 5.29 -2.10
CA MET A 82 8.95 4.11 -2.03
C MET A 82 10.39 4.49 -1.65
N ASP A 83 10.59 5.70 -1.12
CA ASP A 83 11.83 6.06 -0.42
C ASP A 83 11.78 5.44 1.00
N PRO A 84 12.72 4.55 1.36
CA PRO A 84 12.76 3.93 2.69
C PRO A 84 12.98 4.94 3.82
N LYS A 85 13.41 6.17 3.53
CA LYS A 85 13.58 7.24 4.53
C LYS A 85 12.28 8.00 4.82
N VAL A 86 11.22 7.75 4.06
CA VAL A 86 9.94 8.44 4.17
C VAL A 86 8.89 7.51 4.76
N GLY A 87 8.04 8.03 5.65
CA GLY A 87 6.86 7.33 6.16
C GLY A 87 7.16 6.22 7.16
N TRP A 88 6.27 5.22 7.18
CA TRP A 88 6.31 4.10 8.14
C TRP A 88 6.53 2.77 7.43
N GLY A 89 6.94 1.76 8.19
CA GLY A 89 7.18 0.41 7.68
C GLY A 89 8.42 0.31 6.82
N GLU A 90 8.51 -0.77 6.05
CA GLU A 90 9.70 -1.13 5.26
C GLU A 90 9.36 -1.20 3.78
N VAL A 91 10.22 -0.63 2.94
CA VAL A 91 10.11 -0.74 1.48
C VAL A 91 10.93 -1.93 1.02
N ASN A 92 10.29 -2.86 0.31
CA ASN A 92 10.87 -4.08 -0.21
C ASN A 92 10.75 -4.10 -1.73
N THR A 93 11.72 -4.67 -2.42
CA THR A 93 11.54 -5.16 -3.78
C THR A 93 10.61 -6.38 -3.78
N LEU A 94 10.05 -6.73 -4.94
CA LEU A 94 9.26 -7.96 -5.05
C LEU A 94 10.04 -9.20 -4.58
N THR A 95 11.31 -9.34 -4.97
CA THR A 95 12.14 -10.48 -4.55
C THR A 95 12.30 -10.56 -3.03
N GLU A 96 12.56 -9.43 -2.38
CA GLU A 96 12.69 -9.36 -0.91
C GLU A 96 11.38 -9.69 -0.22
N PHE A 97 10.26 -9.18 -0.76
CA PHE A 97 8.93 -9.46 -0.23
C PHE A 97 8.59 -10.96 -0.33
N VAL A 98 8.79 -11.57 -1.49
CA VAL A 98 8.55 -13.02 -1.70
C VAL A 98 9.46 -13.85 -0.80
N LYS A 99 10.74 -13.50 -0.69
CA LYS A 99 11.66 -14.21 0.21
C LYS A 99 11.22 -14.15 1.68
N ARG A 100 10.57 -13.06 2.09
CA ARG A 100 10.15 -12.84 3.48
C ARG A 100 8.78 -13.44 3.81
N PHE A 101 7.84 -13.39 2.87
CA PHE A 101 6.43 -13.72 3.12
C PHE A 101 5.90 -14.88 2.27
N GLY A 102 6.60 -15.26 1.20
CA GLY A 102 6.26 -16.46 0.42
C GLY A 102 6.56 -17.72 1.22
N MET A 103 5.76 -18.76 1.02
CA MET A 103 6.06 -20.08 1.59
C MET A 103 7.19 -20.74 0.79
N THR A 104 8.13 -21.39 1.49
CA THR A 104 9.08 -22.33 0.87
C THR A 104 8.42 -23.67 0.59
#